data_AF-A0A5J4Q255-F1
#
_entry.id   AF-A0A5J4Q255-F1
#
_cell.length_a   1.000
_cell.length_b   1.000
_cell.length_c   1.000
_cell.angle_alpha   90.00
_cell.angle_beta   90.00
_cell.angle_gamma   90.00
#
_symmetry.space_group_name_H-M   'P 1'
#
loop_
_entity.id
_entity.type
_entity.pdbx_description
1 polymer ?
#
loop_
_entity_poly.entity_id
_entity_poly.type
_entity_poly.pdbx_seq_one_letter_code
_entity_poly.pdbx_strand_id
1 'polypeptide(L)'
;MEKNISYLFFVLFGICFFIPFRNTISAQTKEESPSSQLKCTYLAPVRVVWKSAEGEARIENEQALLKPGTGQADLVNKYVCVLKSGEQDFPAIVLDFGKEIHGGLQIVTGYSKGRIRVRFGESVSEVMHNVGEKGATNDHAIRDEILD
;
A
#
# COMPACT_ATOMS: atom_id res chain seq x y z
N MET A 1 -80.19 2.38 -55.65
CA MET A 1 -79.83 3.79 -55.88
C MET A 1 -79.38 4.37 -54.57
N GLU A 2 -78.21 4.98 -54.62
CA GLU A 2 -77.37 5.55 -53.56
C GLU A 2 -78.10 6.20 -52.37
N LYS A 3 -77.54 5.99 -51.17
CA LYS A 3 -77.38 7.07 -50.19
C LYS A 3 -76.01 6.93 -49.52
N ASN A 4 -75.09 7.80 -49.94
CA ASN A 4 -73.84 8.10 -49.26
C ASN A 4 -74.17 8.67 -47.87
N ILE A 5 -73.74 8.00 -46.80
CA ILE A 5 -73.84 8.53 -45.44
C ILE A 5 -72.43 8.87 -44.96
N SER A 6 -72.18 10.17 -44.92
CA SER A 6 -71.00 10.81 -44.36
C SER A 6 -71.00 10.65 -42.84
N TYR A 7 -69.90 10.13 -42.27
CA TYR A 7 -69.69 10.12 -40.82
C TYR A 7 -68.57 11.10 -40.47
N LEU A 8 -69.02 12.21 -39.88
CA LEU A 8 -68.24 13.32 -39.36
C LEU A 8 -67.53 12.90 -38.05
N PHE A 9 -66.22 13.08 -38.04
CA PHE A 9 -65.31 12.79 -36.93
C PHE A 9 -65.29 13.98 -35.96
N PHE A 10 -65.70 13.79 -34.70
CA PHE A 10 -65.36 14.69 -33.59
C PHE A 10 -65.37 13.91 -32.28
N VAL A 11 -64.19 13.51 -31.81
CA VAL A 11 -63.99 13.16 -30.40
C VAL A 11 -63.09 14.23 -29.80
N LEU A 12 -63.73 15.13 -29.06
CA LEU A 12 -63.11 16.13 -28.21
C LEU A 12 -62.52 15.41 -27.00
N PHE A 13 -61.21 15.12 -26.99
CA PHE A 13 -60.53 14.75 -25.76
C PHE A 13 -59.85 15.98 -25.19
N GLY A 14 -60.39 16.43 -24.05
CA GLY A 14 -59.97 17.63 -23.33
C GLY A 14 -58.47 17.68 -23.12
N ILE A 15 -57.87 18.77 -23.58
CA ILE A 15 -56.53 19.18 -23.21
C ILE A 15 -56.64 19.72 -21.78
N CYS A 16 -56.50 18.82 -20.80
CA CYS A 16 -56.16 19.24 -19.45
C CYS A 16 -54.67 19.56 -19.46
N PHE A 17 -54.37 20.86 -19.37
CA PHE A 17 -53.05 21.38 -19.05
C PHE A 17 -52.58 20.77 -17.71
N PHE A 18 -51.80 19.70 -17.78
CA PHE A 18 -50.81 19.39 -16.77
C PHE A 18 -49.46 19.65 -17.42
N ILE A 19 -48.84 20.77 -17.04
CA ILE A 19 -47.43 21.01 -17.26
C ILE A 19 -46.72 20.15 -16.18
N PRO A 20 -46.08 19.01 -16.50
CA PRO A 20 -45.00 18.59 -15.64
C PRO A 20 -43.89 19.61 -15.88
N PHE A 21 -43.63 20.40 -14.85
CA PHE A 21 -42.39 21.13 -14.70
C PHE A 21 -41.26 20.10 -14.89
N ARG A 22 -40.69 20.02 -16.11
CA ARG A 22 -39.45 19.30 -16.32
C ARG A 22 -38.41 20.12 -15.59
N ASN A 23 -38.15 19.74 -14.34
CA ASN A 23 -36.84 19.93 -13.76
C ASN A 23 -35.86 19.23 -14.69
N THR A 24 -35.36 19.98 -15.66
CA THR A 24 -34.10 19.65 -16.31
C THR A 24 -33.01 19.96 -15.29
N ILE A 25 -32.99 19.20 -14.20
CA ILE A 25 -31.71 18.84 -13.61
C ILE A 25 -31.18 17.86 -14.63
N SER A 26 -30.35 18.37 -15.55
CA SER A 26 -29.33 17.54 -16.16
C SER A 26 -28.67 16.84 -14.99
N ALA A 27 -29.01 15.57 -14.79
CA ALA A 27 -28.19 14.68 -14.00
C ALA A 27 -26.87 14.67 -14.77
N GLN A 28 -25.98 15.60 -14.43
CA GLN A 28 -24.58 15.45 -14.74
C GLN A 28 -24.20 14.17 -14.02
N THR A 29 -24.18 13.11 -14.84
CA THR A 29 -23.22 12.02 -14.82
C THR A 29 -22.46 12.01 -13.52
N LYS A 30 -22.88 11.09 -12.64
CA LYS A 30 -22.00 10.24 -11.85
C LYS A 30 -20.55 10.56 -12.23
N GLU A 31 -19.90 11.43 -11.46
CA GLU A 31 -18.46 11.53 -11.53
C GLU A 31 -17.99 10.14 -11.12
N GLU A 32 -17.76 9.31 -12.12
CA GLU A 32 -17.03 8.08 -11.93
C GLU A 32 -15.70 8.53 -11.36
N SER A 33 -15.55 8.30 -10.05
CA SER A 33 -14.29 8.40 -9.37
C SER A 33 -13.29 7.73 -10.30
N PRO A 34 -12.25 8.43 -10.80
CA PRO A 34 -11.29 7.79 -11.67
C PRO A 34 -10.79 6.58 -10.91
N SER A 35 -11.20 5.38 -11.35
CA SER A 35 -10.69 4.14 -10.81
C SER A 35 -9.26 4.07 -11.30
N SER A 36 -8.37 4.70 -10.53
CA SER A 36 -6.95 4.45 -10.70
C SER A 36 -6.77 2.97 -10.41
N GLN A 37 -6.14 2.27 -11.35
CA GLN A 37 -5.75 0.89 -11.11
C GLN A 37 -4.70 0.92 -10.00
N LEU A 38 -5.11 0.63 -8.76
CA LEU A 38 -4.18 0.49 -7.65
C LEU A 38 -3.24 -0.67 -7.97
N LYS A 39 -1.97 -0.36 -8.23
CA LYS A 39 -0.93 -1.34 -8.53
C LYS A 39 -0.07 -1.55 -7.30
N CYS A 40 -0.22 -2.71 -6.65
CA CYS A 40 0.72 -3.16 -5.63
C CYS A 40 1.94 -3.77 -6.33
N THR A 41 3.14 -3.29 -6.01
CA THR A 41 4.39 -3.83 -6.54
C THR A 41 5.36 -4.06 -5.39
N TYR A 42 6.11 -5.15 -5.47
CA TYR A 42 7.22 -5.39 -4.55
C TYR A 42 8.42 -4.55 -4.97
N LEU A 43 9.05 -3.92 -3.99
CA LEU A 43 10.25 -3.11 -4.17
C LEU A 43 11.37 -3.72 -3.33
N ALA A 44 12.54 -3.89 -3.94
CA ALA A 44 13.75 -4.20 -3.21
C ALA A 44 14.39 -2.89 -2.72
N PRO A 45 15.06 -2.90 -1.55
CA PRO A 45 15.95 -1.82 -1.14
C PRO A 45 17.01 -1.53 -2.21
N VAL A 46 17.34 -0.26 -2.37
CA VAL A 46 18.36 0.20 -3.33
C VAL A 46 19.75 0.14 -2.72
N ARG A 47 19.87 0.41 -1.41
CA ARG A 47 21.17 0.41 -0.71
C ARG A 47 21.03 0.16 0.78
N VAL A 48 22.14 -0.28 1.37
CA VAL A 48 22.37 -0.28 2.82
C VAL A 48 23.00 1.06 3.19
N VAL A 49 22.38 1.81 4.10
CA VAL A 49 22.88 3.14 4.51
C VAL A 49 23.66 3.09 5.81
N TRP A 50 23.37 2.10 6.64
CA TRP A 50 24.06 1.89 7.91
C TRP A 50 23.93 0.43 8.33
N LYS A 51 24.93 -0.06 9.08
CA LYS A 51 24.89 -1.35 9.76
C LYS A 51 25.65 -1.28 11.08
N SER A 52 25.23 -2.08 12.05
CA SER A 52 25.97 -2.36 13.28
C SER A 52 26.09 -3.87 13.47
N ALA A 53 27.33 -4.29 13.74
CA ALA A 53 27.72 -5.66 14.06
C ALA A 53 28.96 -5.55 14.96
N GLU A 54 28.72 -5.15 16.20
CA GLU A 54 29.76 -4.98 17.23
C GLU A 54 29.83 -6.21 18.14
N GLY A 55 30.97 -6.38 18.81
CA GLY A 55 31.20 -7.49 19.73
C GLY A 55 31.02 -8.86 19.08
N GLU A 56 30.07 -9.64 19.60
CA GLU A 56 29.76 -10.98 19.10
C GLU A 56 28.74 -10.99 17.95
N ALA A 57 28.07 -9.86 17.69
CA ALA A 57 27.09 -9.75 16.62
C ALA A 57 27.75 -9.83 15.24
N ARG A 58 27.09 -10.51 14.29
CA ARG A 58 27.58 -10.65 12.91
C ARG A 58 26.47 -10.44 11.88
N ILE A 59 26.85 -9.81 10.77
CA ILE A 59 26.03 -9.65 9.58
C ILE A 59 26.76 -10.32 8.42
N GLU A 60 26.12 -11.29 7.77
CA GLU A 60 26.67 -12.02 6.63
C GLU A 60 25.77 -11.82 5.40
N ASN A 61 26.37 -11.52 4.24
CA ASN A 61 25.69 -11.44 2.93
C ASN A 61 24.55 -10.39 2.89
N GLU A 62 24.78 -9.19 3.40
CA GLU A 62 23.78 -8.11 3.42
C GLU A 62 23.32 -7.69 2.02
N GLN A 63 24.15 -7.92 1.00
CA GLN A 63 23.86 -7.60 -0.40
C GLN A 63 22.70 -8.44 -0.94
N ALA A 64 22.37 -9.57 -0.30
CA ALA A 64 21.17 -10.34 -0.64
C ALA A 64 19.89 -9.52 -0.46
N LEU A 65 19.84 -8.60 0.51
CA LEU A 65 18.67 -7.75 0.77
C LEU A 65 18.42 -6.73 -0.34
N LEU A 66 19.42 -6.42 -1.18
CA LEU A 66 19.29 -5.47 -2.28
C LEU A 66 18.76 -6.12 -3.57
N LYS A 67 18.63 -7.45 -3.57
CA LYS A 67 18.11 -8.19 -4.73
C LYS A 67 16.59 -8.32 -4.61
N PRO A 68 15.85 -8.29 -5.73
CA PRO A 68 14.43 -8.61 -5.73
C PRO A 68 14.18 -10.00 -5.11
N GLY A 69 13.38 -10.03 -4.05
CA GLY A 69 12.94 -11.28 -3.46
C GLY A 69 11.93 -12.01 -4.36
N THR A 70 11.92 -13.33 -4.30
CA THR A 70 10.94 -14.18 -5.01
C THR A 70 9.68 -14.42 -4.18
N GLY A 71 9.61 -13.87 -2.95
CA GLY A 71 8.52 -14.12 -1.99
C GLY A 71 8.55 -15.52 -1.36
N GLN A 72 9.59 -16.31 -1.62
CA GLN A 72 9.75 -17.69 -1.13
C GLN A 72 11.03 -17.82 -0.31
N ALA A 73 10.99 -18.65 0.74
CA ALA A 73 12.15 -18.94 1.56
C ALA A 73 13.14 -19.84 0.79
N ASP A 74 14.43 -19.50 0.83
CA ASP A 74 15.49 -20.32 0.25
C ASP A 74 15.88 -21.43 1.23
N LEU A 75 15.52 -22.67 0.90
CA LEU A 75 15.81 -23.87 1.72
C LEU A 75 17.32 -24.18 1.80
N VAL A 76 18.10 -23.72 0.83
CA VAL A 76 19.55 -23.97 0.74
C VAL A 76 20.34 -22.83 1.38
N ASN A 77 19.67 -21.75 1.84
CA ASN A 77 20.29 -20.55 2.41
C ASN A 77 21.40 -19.96 1.53
N LYS A 78 21.31 -20.11 0.21
CA LYS A 78 22.37 -19.67 -0.70
C LYS A 78 22.34 -18.16 -0.93
N TYR A 79 21.16 -17.56 -0.88
CA TYR A 79 20.96 -16.13 -1.09
C TYR A 79 20.20 -15.46 0.06
N VAL A 80 20.56 -15.81 1.30
CA VAL A 80 19.99 -15.20 2.51
C VAL A 80 21.00 -14.26 3.18
N CYS A 81 20.49 -13.17 3.75
CA CYS A 81 21.25 -12.36 4.70
C CYS A 81 21.11 -13.00 6.08
N VAL A 82 22.22 -13.19 6.78
CA VAL A 82 22.22 -13.78 8.13
C VAL A 82 22.59 -12.72 9.14
N LEU A 83 21.69 -12.52 10.11
CA LEU A 83 21.89 -11.68 11.28
C LEU A 83 22.09 -12.61 12.48
N LYS A 84 23.29 -12.60 13.08
CA LYS A 84 23.62 -13.40 14.28
C LYS A 84 23.79 -12.45 15.46
N SER A 85 22.99 -12.61 16.50
CA SER A 85 23.13 -11.88 17.77
C SER A 85 24.11 -12.60 18.69
N GLY A 86 24.84 -11.82 19.49
CA GLY A 86 25.54 -12.30 20.69
C GLY A 86 24.61 -12.31 21.90
N GLU A 87 25.16 -12.50 23.10
CA GLU A 87 24.38 -12.44 24.35
C GLU A 87 23.85 -11.03 24.66
N GLN A 88 24.65 -10.00 24.37
CA GLN A 88 24.33 -8.60 24.63
C GLN A 88 24.39 -7.71 23.38
N ASP A 89 24.96 -8.23 22.28
CA ASP A 89 25.13 -7.49 21.03
C ASP A 89 24.10 -7.94 19.99
N PHE A 90 23.40 -6.97 19.40
CA PHE A 90 22.36 -7.23 18.40
C PHE A 90 22.73 -6.59 17.06
N PRO A 91 22.80 -7.36 15.96
CA PRO A 91 23.08 -6.80 14.65
C PRO A 91 21.89 -5.97 14.16
N ALA A 92 22.19 -4.89 13.44
CA ALA A 92 21.16 -4.00 12.88
C ALA A 92 21.58 -3.50 11.49
N ILE A 93 20.61 -3.29 10.61
CA ILE A 93 20.81 -2.76 9.24
C ILE A 93 19.72 -1.71 8.98
N VAL A 94 20.10 -0.60 8.35
CA VAL A 94 19.16 0.36 7.78
C VAL A 94 19.20 0.26 6.26
N LEU A 95 18.01 0.06 5.69
CA LEU A 95 17.76 -0.13 4.26
C LEU A 95 17.08 1.13 3.70
N ASP A 96 17.57 1.60 2.56
CA ASP A 96 16.96 2.71 1.82
C ASP A 96 16.37 2.18 0.51
N PHE A 97 15.07 2.41 0.32
CA PHE A 97 14.32 2.00 -0.87
C PHE A 97 14.37 3.04 -2.01
N GLY A 98 15.00 4.19 -1.79
CA GLY A 98 15.22 5.24 -2.79
C GLY A 98 13.98 6.08 -3.12
N LYS A 99 12.87 5.88 -2.40
CA LYS A 99 11.63 6.66 -2.51
C LYS A 99 10.76 6.45 -1.27
N GLU A 100 9.83 7.39 -1.04
CA GLU A 100 8.76 7.23 -0.07
C GLU A 100 7.73 6.19 -0.57
N ILE A 101 7.29 5.31 0.32
CA ILE A 101 6.42 4.18 0.00
C ILE A 101 5.27 4.16 1.00
N HIS A 102 4.04 4.01 0.48
CA HIS A 102 2.87 3.67 1.27
C HIS A 102 2.53 2.21 1.00
N GLY A 103 2.67 1.35 2.02
CA GLY A 103 2.50 -0.09 1.86
C GLY A 103 2.92 -0.86 3.11
N GLY A 104 3.40 -2.08 2.92
CA GLY A 104 3.87 -2.94 4.00
C GLY A 104 5.24 -3.55 3.71
N LEU A 105 5.87 -4.08 4.75
CA LEU A 105 7.12 -4.81 4.66
C LEU A 105 6.84 -6.32 4.58
N GLN A 106 7.37 -6.99 3.56
CA GLN A 106 7.37 -8.45 3.50
C GLN A 106 8.73 -8.97 3.94
N ILE A 107 8.74 -9.77 5.00
CA ILE A 107 9.94 -10.44 5.50
C ILE A 107 9.77 -11.93 5.25
N VAL A 108 10.72 -12.53 4.55
CA VAL A 108 10.75 -13.96 4.27
C VAL A 108 11.94 -14.54 5.01
N THR A 109 11.67 -15.34 6.03
CA THR A 109 12.70 -15.98 6.86
C THR A 109 12.86 -17.45 6.47
N GLY A 110 14.08 -17.96 6.63
CA GLY A 110 14.36 -19.39 6.54
C GLY A 110 13.98 -20.14 7.82
N TYR A 111 14.56 -21.32 8.01
CA TYR A 111 14.28 -22.18 9.18
C TYR A 111 14.70 -21.57 10.53
N SER A 112 15.60 -20.58 10.53
CA SER A 112 16.04 -19.89 11.76
C SER A 112 14.94 -18.99 12.31
N LYS A 113 14.48 -19.30 13.52
CA LYS A 113 13.56 -18.45 14.28
C LYS A 113 14.35 -17.44 15.10
N GLY A 114 13.93 -16.18 15.07
CA GLY A 114 14.56 -15.11 15.81
C GLY A 114 13.64 -13.92 15.88
N ARG A 115 13.60 -13.27 17.04
CA ARG A 115 12.81 -12.07 17.25
C ARG A 115 13.51 -10.90 16.58
N ILE A 116 12.81 -10.19 15.70
CA ILE A 116 13.35 -9.03 14.97
C ILE A 116 12.62 -7.77 15.37
N ARG A 117 13.34 -6.64 15.40
CA ARG A 117 12.76 -5.32 15.59
C ARG A 117 12.78 -4.58 14.27
N VAL A 118 11.63 -4.11 13.81
CA VAL A 118 11.48 -3.36 12.56
C VAL A 118 11.19 -1.91 12.90
N ARG A 119 11.98 -1.01 12.31
CA ARG A 119 11.78 0.44 12.43
C ARG A 119 11.54 1.09 11.06
N PHE A 120 10.44 1.83 10.94
CA PHE A 120 10.11 2.66 9.78
C PHE A 120 10.46 4.12 10.04
N GLY A 121 10.77 4.86 8.99
CA GLY A 121 11.02 6.30 9.07
C GLY A 121 11.28 6.89 7.68
N GLU A 122 10.96 8.15 7.50
CA GLU A 122 11.16 8.89 6.25
C GLU A 122 12.63 9.29 6.07
N SER A 123 13.39 9.31 7.17
CA SER A 123 14.81 9.64 7.17
C SER A 123 15.65 8.68 8.02
N VAL A 124 16.95 8.60 7.73
CA VAL A 124 17.90 7.83 8.55
C VAL A 124 17.93 8.34 9.98
N SER A 125 17.92 9.65 10.17
CA SER A 125 17.86 10.27 11.50
C SER A 125 16.63 9.82 12.26
N GLU A 126 15.49 9.72 11.58
CA GLU A 126 14.25 9.28 12.20
C GLU A 126 14.36 7.82 12.67
N VAL A 127 14.80 6.89 11.80
CA VAL A 127 14.96 5.46 12.14
C VAL A 127 15.89 5.23 13.33
N MET A 128 16.92 6.08 13.48
CA MET A 128 17.94 5.95 14.53
C MET A 128 17.51 6.45 15.91
N HIS A 129 16.52 7.35 16.01
CA HIS A 129 16.06 7.86 17.30
C HIS A 129 14.95 6.99 17.90
N ASN A 130 14.78 7.08 19.22
CA ASN A 130 13.69 6.41 19.90
C ASN A 130 12.36 7.12 19.66
N VAL A 131 11.28 6.35 19.71
CA VAL A 131 9.92 6.90 19.61
C VAL A 131 9.69 7.88 20.78
N GLY A 132 9.18 9.08 20.47
CA GLY A 132 8.97 10.18 21.41
C GLY A 132 10.05 11.26 21.39
N GLU A 133 11.19 11.04 20.72
CA GLU A 133 12.29 12.00 20.64
C GLU A 133 12.38 12.66 19.24
N LYS A 134 12.53 13.99 19.19
CA LYS A 134 12.76 14.76 17.93
C LYS A 134 11.71 14.52 16.82
N GLY A 135 10.42 14.45 17.18
CA GLY A 135 9.33 14.30 16.21
C GLY A 135 9.07 12.85 15.77
N ALA A 136 9.76 11.88 16.39
CA ALA A 136 9.58 10.45 16.20
C ALA A 136 8.31 9.90 16.86
N THR A 137 7.10 10.22 16.40
CA THR A 137 5.87 9.73 17.05
C THR A 137 5.24 8.54 16.32
N ASN A 138 4.53 7.67 17.06
CA ASN A 138 3.76 6.54 16.50
C ASN A 138 2.31 6.92 16.18
N ASP A 139 1.98 8.21 16.22
CA ASP A 139 0.59 8.69 16.28
C ASP A 139 -0.16 8.53 14.95
N HIS A 140 0.58 8.32 13.86
CA HIS A 140 0.06 8.28 12.50
C HIS A 140 0.46 7.03 11.71
N ALA A 141 1.46 6.25 12.16
CA ALA A 141 1.92 5.02 11.52
C ALA A 141 2.63 4.09 12.51
N ILE A 142 2.56 2.78 12.26
CA ILE A 142 3.37 1.77 12.96
C ILE A 142 4.84 2.04 12.62
N ARG A 143 5.62 2.42 13.62
CA ARG A 143 7.02 2.81 13.42
C ARG A 143 8.02 1.81 13.97
N ASP A 144 7.73 1.19 15.11
CA ASP A 144 8.70 0.38 15.85
C ASP A 144 7.98 -0.84 16.41
N GLU A 145 8.22 -1.99 15.78
CA GLU A 145 7.54 -3.23 16.12
C GLU A 145 8.54 -4.35 16.33
N ILE A 146 8.18 -5.27 17.22
CA ILE A 146 8.94 -6.49 17.48
C ILE A 146 8.12 -7.67 16.94
N LEU A 147 8.72 -8.42 16.02
CA LEU A 147 8.12 -9.59 15.37
C LEU A 147 8.83 -10.86 15.87
N ASP A 148 8.06 -11.90 16.19
CA ASP A 148 8.54 -13.21 16.67
C ASP A 148 8.65 -14.27 15.55
#